data_AF-A0A1L7CEA7-F1
#
_entry.id   AF-A0A1L7CEA7-F1
#
_cell.length_a   1.000
_cell.length_b   1.000
_cell.length_c   1.000
_cell.angle_alpha   90.00
_cell.angle_beta   90.00
_cell.angle_gamma   90.00
#
_symmetry.space_group_name_H-M   'P 1'
#
loop_
_entity.id
_entity.type
_entity.pdbx_description
1 polymer ?
#
loop_
_entity_poly.entity_id
_entity_poly.type
_entity_poly.pdbx_seq_one_letter_code
_entity_poly.pdbx_strand_id
1 'polypeptide(L)'
;MKKGQKHPRTTRVLSLAATSALLCVAACSTDATTPAASTSAEPTAATSSASSDVASTSSTPTSAQAAAADKGLCDPDTVSADLGGEYDTISDCDGLWAYAALKVAQPVGDTTSIIRFRNGHWEVFTALPVAQEDMCEERVREQGVPERFLGVGNFHSCQRPSEPIQGDSSPQAAPTAHTDAGYYRSWWGHPEMGVPWEMGANGQPVLGINPAGEVSAVKLPDGTVKTEQYPGCDGRGIIIVDSYIETAGDNQQGLADMLAKHPGASFLSPGYCPSLRGSLDGKRIYPVYYDMGYKYANLCEGKASYGGNARRLSETADYSDPCL
;
A
#
# COMPACT_ATOMS: atom_id res chain seq x y z
N MET A 1 0.30 19.63 68.13
CA MET A 1 0.37 21.06 68.49
C MET A 1 1.33 21.78 67.54
N LYS A 2 0.85 22.89 66.94
CA LYS A 2 1.56 23.98 66.20
C LYS A 2 2.19 23.60 64.83
N LYS A 3 1.54 24.00 63.70
CA LYS A 3 1.62 25.28 62.93
C LYS A 3 2.85 25.28 61.99
N GLY A 4 2.81 25.63 60.70
CA GLY A 4 1.76 26.15 59.82
C GLY A 4 2.37 26.64 58.48
N GLN A 5 1.62 26.45 57.39
CA GLN A 5 1.35 27.36 56.26
C GLN A 5 2.39 28.43 55.82
N LYS A 6 2.70 28.50 54.50
CA LYS A 6 2.32 29.60 53.57
C LYS A 6 2.96 29.47 52.18
N HIS A 7 2.13 29.51 51.14
CA HIS A 7 2.51 29.94 49.78
C HIS A 7 2.61 31.47 49.72
N PRO A 8 3.32 32.01 48.71
CA PRO A 8 2.65 32.94 47.80
C PRO A 8 2.96 32.71 46.31
N ARG A 9 1.97 33.14 45.52
CA ARG A 9 1.93 33.27 44.06
C ARG A 9 2.87 34.37 43.56
N THR A 10 3.44 34.20 42.37
CA THR A 10 3.96 35.33 41.58
C THR A 10 3.46 35.23 40.14
N THR A 11 2.54 36.13 39.82
CA THR A 11 2.05 36.46 38.48
C THR A 11 3.08 37.32 37.75
N ARG A 12 3.39 37.05 36.48
CA ARG A 12 3.71 38.11 35.51
C ARG A 12 3.16 37.77 34.13
N VAL A 13 2.18 38.60 33.76
CA VAL A 13 1.67 38.88 32.43
C VAL A 13 2.76 39.57 31.62
N LEU A 14 2.96 39.18 30.36
CA LEU A 14 3.52 40.07 29.34
C LEU A 14 2.72 39.92 28.05
N SER A 15 1.93 40.94 27.75
CA SER A 15 1.41 41.24 26.42
C SER A 15 2.54 41.79 25.55
N LEU A 16 2.60 41.39 24.29
CA LEU A 16 3.11 42.27 23.24
C LEU A 16 2.28 42.12 21.96
N ALA A 17 2.13 43.27 21.31
CA ALA A 17 1.07 43.66 20.42
C ALA A 17 1.35 43.39 18.94
N ALA A 18 0.29 43.55 18.16
CA ALA A 18 0.17 43.44 16.72
C ALA A 18 1.09 44.38 15.91
N THR A 19 1.38 43.96 14.68
CA THR A 19 1.46 44.87 13.52
C THR A 19 0.97 44.13 12.28
N SER A 20 -0.24 44.50 11.84
CA SER A 20 -0.73 44.31 10.48
C SER A 20 -0.06 45.34 9.56
N ALA A 21 0.39 44.92 8.38
CA ALA A 21 0.66 45.83 7.28
C ALA A 21 0.06 45.26 5.98
N LEU A 22 -0.97 45.97 5.55
CA LEU A 22 -1.67 45.89 4.28
C LEU A 22 -0.71 46.31 3.15
N LEU A 23 -0.66 45.58 2.03
CA LEU A 23 -0.30 46.16 0.74
C LEU A 23 -1.15 45.54 -0.37
N CYS A 24 -2.13 46.32 -0.84
CA CYS A 24 -2.80 46.13 -2.11
C CYS A 24 -1.96 46.80 -3.21
N VAL A 25 -1.75 46.11 -4.33
CA VAL A 25 -1.55 46.77 -5.63
C VAL A 25 -2.41 46.02 -6.65
N ALA A 26 -3.33 46.77 -7.24
CA ALA A 26 -4.20 46.38 -8.33
C ALA A 26 -3.59 46.79 -9.70
N ALA A 27 -4.31 46.43 -10.77
CA ALA A 27 -4.24 46.90 -12.16
C ALA A 27 -3.47 45.95 -13.11
N CYS A 28 -4.19 45.22 -13.98
CA CYS A 28 -4.58 45.59 -15.36
C CYS A 28 -3.66 44.84 -16.34
N SER A 29 -4.02 44.37 -17.53
CA SER A 29 -5.23 44.31 -18.35
C SER A 29 -4.80 43.51 -19.60
N THR A 30 -5.75 42.84 -20.29
CA THR A 30 -5.78 42.58 -21.75
C THR A 30 -4.61 41.76 -22.36
N ASP A 31 -4.74 40.93 -23.39
CA ASP A 31 -5.69 40.89 -24.48
C ASP A 31 -5.63 39.51 -25.16
N ALA A 32 -6.65 39.24 -25.96
CA ALA A 32 -6.80 38.06 -26.79
C ALA A 32 -5.67 37.87 -27.81
N THR A 33 -5.36 36.62 -28.19
CA THR A 33 -5.07 36.23 -29.59
C THR A 33 -5.17 34.70 -29.71
N THR A 34 -6.27 34.24 -30.31
CA THR A 34 -6.29 33.05 -31.17
C THR A 34 -6.24 33.59 -32.59
N PRO A 35 -5.41 33.03 -33.49
CA PRO A 35 -6.01 32.16 -34.49
C PRO A 35 -5.11 31.03 -35.02
N ALA A 36 -5.80 30.17 -35.77
CA ALA A 36 -5.34 29.44 -36.95
C ALA A 36 -4.67 28.07 -36.75
N ALA A 37 -5.55 27.08 -36.94
CA ALA A 37 -5.31 25.85 -37.67
C ALA A 37 -4.27 25.95 -38.79
N SER A 38 -3.53 24.86 -39.00
CA SER A 38 -2.99 24.52 -40.30
C SER A 38 -3.14 23.02 -40.54
N THR A 39 -3.78 22.77 -41.67
CA THR A 39 -4.16 21.52 -42.32
C THR A 39 -2.95 20.88 -43.03
N SER A 40 -3.15 19.65 -43.52
CA SER A 40 -2.38 18.93 -44.56
C SER A 40 -1.12 18.18 -44.09
N ALA A 41 -0.85 16.94 -44.52
CA ALA A 41 -1.51 16.06 -45.47
C ALA A 41 -1.02 14.61 -45.27
N GLU A 42 -1.90 13.65 -45.52
CA GLU A 42 -1.57 12.30 -46.00
C GLU A 42 -1.05 12.41 -47.45
N PRO A 43 -0.17 11.52 -47.93
CA PRO A 43 -0.70 10.45 -48.80
C PRO A 43 0.05 9.09 -48.73
N THR A 44 -0.77 8.03 -48.82
CA THR A 44 -0.67 6.93 -49.79
C THR A 44 0.48 5.91 -49.73
N ALA A 45 0.11 4.73 -49.19
CA ALA A 45 0.21 3.38 -49.76
C ALA A 45 1.32 3.02 -50.77
N ALA A 46 2.00 1.90 -50.50
CA ALA A 46 2.31 0.89 -51.52
C ALA A 46 2.37 -0.53 -50.91
N THR A 47 1.51 -1.36 -51.47
CA THR A 47 1.39 -2.82 -51.38
C THR A 47 2.65 -3.55 -51.84
N SER A 48 2.98 -4.69 -51.24
CA SER A 48 3.38 -5.90 -51.98
C SER A 48 3.29 -7.17 -51.13
N SER A 49 2.48 -8.09 -51.64
CA SER A 49 2.29 -9.46 -51.21
C SER A 49 3.48 -10.34 -51.63
N ALA A 50 3.81 -11.34 -50.81
CA ALA A 50 4.28 -12.64 -51.30
C ALA A 50 4.05 -13.72 -50.25
N SER A 51 3.06 -14.58 -50.52
CA SER A 51 2.90 -15.90 -49.90
C SER A 51 4.04 -16.82 -50.33
N SER A 52 4.46 -17.72 -49.45
CA SER A 52 4.78 -19.10 -49.81
C SER A 52 4.64 -20.00 -48.59
N ASP A 53 3.68 -20.91 -48.70
CA ASP A 53 3.52 -22.14 -47.93
C ASP A 53 4.82 -22.91 -47.82
N VAL A 54 5.19 -23.37 -46.62
CA VAL A 54 5.85 -24.67 -46.43
C VAL A 54 5.44 -25.29 -45.08
N ALA A 55 4.71 -26.39 -45.21
CA ALA A 55 4.69 -27.59 -44.37
C ALA A 55 4.45 -27.50 -42.85
N SER A 56 3.31 -28.09 -42.49
CA SER A 56 3.02 -28.75 -41.23
C SER A 56 4.18 -29.55 -40.65
N THR A 57 4.55 -29.22 -39.42
CA THR A 57 5.07 -30.20 -38.45
C THR A 57 4.42 -29.93 -37.12
N SER A 58 3.38 -30.71 -36.84
CA SER A 58 2.77 -30.85 -35.53
C SER A 58 3.79 -31.46 -34.56
N SER A 59 4.51 -30.62 -33.82
CA SER A 59 5.24 -31.07 -32.62
C SER A 59 4.30 -31.01 -31.43
N THR A 60 3.57 -32.10 -31.24
CA THR A 60 3.01 -32.49 -29.95
C THR A 60 4.15 -32.47 -28.92
N PRO A 61 4.07 -31.74 -27.80
CA PRO A 61 5.07 -31.88 -26.75
C PRO A 61 4.94 -33.27 -26.15
N THR A 62 5.96 -34.09 -26.40
CA THR A 62 6.13 -35.43 -25.83
C THR A 62 6.06 -35.35 -24.31
N SER A 63 5.03 -35.98 -23.73
CA SER A 63 4.75 -36.11 -22.28
C SER A 63 5.80 -36.89 -21.47
N ALA A 64 7.07 -36.87 -21.87
CA ALA A 64 8.18 -37.49 -21.15
C ALA A 64 9.26 -36.48 -20.71
N GLN A 65 9.16 -35.22 -21.14
CA GLN A 65 10.01 -34.11 -20.66
C GLN A 65 9.34 -33.29 -19.54
N ALA A 66 8.09 -33.63 -19.19
CA ALA A 66 7.30 -33.03 -18.12
C ALA A 66 7.43 -33.74 -16.76
N ALA A 67 8.32 -34.73 -16.62
CA ALA A 67 8.42 -35.53 -15.40
C ALA A 67 9.85 -35.63 -14.82
N ALA A 68 10.82 -34.89 -15.39
CA ALA A 68 12.23 -34.94 -14.98
C ALA A 68 12.85 -33.58 -14.65
N ALA A 69 12.09 -32.48 -14.76
CA ALA A 69 12.43 -31.16 -14.22
C ALA A 69 11.76 -30.88 -12.85
N ASP A 70 10.95 -31.83 -12.38
CA ASP A 70 9.92 -31.65 -11.33
C ASP A 70 10.43 -31.43 -9.90
N LYS A 71 11.73 -31.63 -9.63
CA LYS A 71 12.30 -31.34 -8.30
C LYS A 71 13.13 -30.09 -8.22
N GLY A 72 13.50 -29.47 -9.35
CA GLY A 72 14.38 -28.29 -9.33
C GLY A 72 13.65 -27.00 -8.98
N LEU A 73 12.44 -26.82 -9.51
CA LEU A 73 11.65 -25.60 -9.29
C LEU A 73 10.85 -25.66 -7.99
N CYS A 74 10.35 -26.84 -7.63
CA CYS A 74 9.53 -27.07 -6.44
C CYS A 74 10.36 -27.37 -5.18
N ASP A 75 11.68 -27.20 -5.25
CA ASP A 75 12.56 -27.42 -4.12
C ASP A 75 12.38 -26.30 -3.07
N PRO A 76 12.19 -26.62 -1.78
CA PRO A 76 11.99 -25.62 -0.75
C PRO A 76 13.15 -24.62 -0.63
N ASP A 77 14.40 -25.03 -0.86
CA ASP A 77 15.55 -24.12 -0.81
C ASP A 77 15.51 -23.14 -2.00
N THR A 78 15.08 -23.60 -3.17
CA THR A 78 14.88 -22.75 -4.36
C THR A 78 13.78 -21.73 -4.13
N VAL A 79 12.64 -22.16 -3.59
CA VAL A 79 11.53 -21.26 -3.22
C VAL A 79 11.96 -20.25 -2.16
N SER A 80 12.68 -20.70 -1.14
CA SER A 80 13.22 -19.86 -0.06
C SER A 80 14.19 -18.80 -0.57
N ALA A 81 15.04 -19.16 -1.53
CA ALA A 81 16.00 -18.24 -2.14
C ALA A 81 15.32 -17.10 -2.91
N ASP A 82 14.21 -17.38 -3.59
CA ASP A 82 13.47 -16.39 -4.37
C ASP A 82 12.57 -15.49 -3.49
N LEU A 83 11.86 -16.09 -2.52
CA LEU A 83 10.81 -15.39 -1.77
C LEU A 83 11.32 -14.66 -0.52
N GLY A 84 12.50 -15.00 -0.03
CA GLY A 84 13.02 -14.48 1.24
C GLY A 84 12.24 -15.04 2.43
N GLY A 85 12.79 -16.07 3.06
CA GLY A 85 12.19 -16.77 4.20
C GLY A 85 12.60 -18.24 4.21
N GLU A 86 12.34 -18.96 5.29
CA GLU A 86 12.58 -20.41 5.35
C GLU A 86 11.27 -21.11 5.00
N TYR A 87 11.07 -21.47 3.74
CA TYR A 87 9.99 -22.35 3.32
C TYR A 87 10.50 -23.78 3.44
N ASP A 88 10.01 -24.53 4.41
CA ASP A 88 10.48 -25.89 4.68
C ASP A 88 9.55 -26.97 4.10
N THR A 89 8.36 -26.57 3.64
CA THR A 89 7.33 -27.49 3.14
C THR A 89 6.69 -26.95 1.86
N ILE A 90 6.82 -27.70 0.77
CA ILE A 90 6.05 -27.53 -0.47
C ILE A 90 5.09 -28.71 -0.59
N SER A 91 3.79 -28.48 -0.38
CA SER A 91 2.80 -29.56 -0.27
C SER A 91 2.18 -29.97 -1.62
N ASP A 92 2.16 -29.04 -2.59
CA ASP A 92 1.74 -29.28 -3.96
C ASP A 92 2.49 -28.32 -4.90
N CYS A 93 2.87 -28.79 -6.08
CA CYS A 93 3.61 -28.02 -7.09
C CYS A 93 3.49 -28.64 -8.48
N ASP A 94 3.26 -27.83 -9.52
CA ASP A 94 3.33 -28.26 -10.94
C ASP A 94 4.44 -27.57 -11.74
N GLY A 95 5.38 -26.93 -11.05
CA GLY A 95 6.46 -26.16 -11.67
C GLY A 95 6.07 -24.76 -12.14
N LEU A 96 4.78 -24.37 -12.12
CA LEU A 96 4.32 -23.00 -12.36
C LEU A 96 3.61 -22.40 -11.15
N TRP A 97 3.00 -23.23 -10.33
CA TRP A 97 2.28 -22.88 -9.12
C TRP A 97 2.65 -23.85 -8.01
N ALA A 98 2.70 -23.36 -6.78
CA ALA A 98 2.94 -24.21 -5.62
C ALA A 98 2.19 -23.72 -4.38
N TYR A 99 1.97 -24.64 -3.44
CA TYR A 99 1.49 -24.36 -2.10
C TYR A 99 2.62 -24.58 -1.10
N ALA A 100 3.09 -23.49 -0.51
CA ALA A 100 4.28 -23.45 0.32
C ALA A 100 3.94 -23.02 1.76
N ALA A 101 4.57 -23.65 2.76
CA ALA A 101 4.50 -23.22 4.14
C ALA A 101 5.79 -22.48 4.53
N LEU A 102 5.63 -21.26 5.01
CA LEU A 102 6.70 -20.48 5.61
C LEU A 102 6.87 -20.91 7.06
N LYS A 103 8.08 -21.36 7.38
CA LYS A 103 8.51 -21.64 8.73
C LYS A 103 8.84 -20.33 9.42
N VAL A 104 7.96 -19.92 10.33
CA VAL A 104 8.18 -18.77 11.19
C VAL A 104 8.60 -19.28 12.56
N ALA A 105 9.61 -18.64 13.17
CA ALA A 105 9.97 -18.95 14.54
C ALA A 105 8.73 -18.72 15.43
N GLN A 106 8.28 -19.76 16.14
CA GLN A 106 7.18 -19.72 17.10
C GLN A 106 7.27 -18.44 17.95
N PRO A 107 6.15 -17.71 18.18
CA PRO A 107 4.78 -18.21 18.30
C PRO A 107 3.87 -18.02 17.07
N VAL A 108 4.37 -17.48 15.96
CA VAL A 108 3.62 -17.33 14.72
C VAL A 108 3.54 -18.69 14.03
N GLY A 109 2.34 -19.27 13.92
CA GLY A 109 2.12 -20.58 13.30
C GLY A 109 2.52 -20.62 11.83
N ASP A 110 2.53 -21.83 11.26
CA ASP A 110 2.90 -22.06 9.86
C ASP A 110 2.02 -21.20 8.94
N THR A 111 2.61 -20.18 8.33
CA THR A 111 1.91 -19.34 7.36
C THR A 111 1.98 -20.06 6.04
N THR A 112 0.85 -20.35 5.42
CA THR A 112 0.82 -21.00 4.11
C THR A 112 0.61 -19.98 3.01
N SER A 113 1.07 -20.26 1.80
CA SER A 113 0.96 -19.35 0.68
C SER A 113 0.79 -20.12 -0.62
N ILE A 114 -0.03 -19.59 -1.51
CA ILE A 114 -0.01 -19.96 -2.92
C ILE A 114 1.03 -19.07 -3.59
N ILE A 115 1.97 -19.67 -4.29
CA ILE A 115 3.07 -19.00 -4.97
C ILE A 115 3.05 -19.36 -6.45
N ARG A 116 3.58 -18.48 -7.30
CA ARG A 116 3.63 -18.68 -8.75
C ARG A 116 5.03 -18.42 -9.28
N PHE A 117 5.43 -19.17 -10.29
CA PHE A 117 6.72 -19.02 -10.95
C PHE A 117 6.56 -18.16 -12.20
N ARG A 118 7.21 -16.99 -12.24
CA ARG A 118 7.20 -16.08 -13.40
C ARG A 118 8.59 -15.50 -13.62
N ASN A 119 8.95 -15.29 -14.87
CA ASN A 119 10.21 -14.63 -15.24
C ASN A 119 11.45 -15.25 -14.56
N GLY A 120 11.45 -16.57 -14.37
CA GLY A 120 12.57 -17.31 -13.80
C GLY A 120 12.69 -17.27 -12.27
N HIS A 121 11.71 -16.74 -11.55
CA HIS A 121 11.69 -16.73 -10.08
C HIS A 121 10.27 -17.02 -9.53
N TRP A 122 10.21 -17.46 -8.29
CA TRP A 122 8.97 -17.53 -7.53
C TRP A 122 8.56 -16.15 -7.01
N GLU A 123 7.25 -15.88 -7.05
CA GLU A 123 6.62 -14.74 -6.40
C GLU A 123 5.41 -15.22 -5.59
N VAL A 124 5.15 -14.56 -4.46
CA VAL A 124 4.01 -14.94 -3.61
C VAL A 124 2.72 -14.42 -4.24
N PHE A 125 1.77 -15.30 -4.55
CA PHE A 125 0.48 -14.93 -5.13
C PHE A 125 -0.52 -14.53 -4.05
N THR A 126 -0.78 -15.41 -3.06
CA THR A 126 -1.49 -15.02 -1.82
C THR A 126 -0.95 -15.76 -0.61
N ALA A 127 -0.88 -15.10 0.55
CA ALA A 127 -0.74 -15.76 1.85
C ALA A 127 -2.11 -16.25 2.35
N LEU A 128 -2.09 -17.31 3.16
CA LEU A 128 -3.27 -17.94 3.74
C LEU A 128 -3.22 -17.89 5.28
N PRO A 129 -4.37 -17.60 5.95
CA PRO A 129 -5.69 -17.35 5.37
C PRO A 129 -5.77 -16.11 4.46
N VAL A 130 -6.62 -16.13 3.43
CA VAL A 130 -6.98 -14.89 2.73
C VAL A 130 -7.93 -14.08 3.62
N ALA A 131 -7.72 -12.77 3.80
CA ALA A 131 -8.78 -11.92 4.33
C ALA A 131 -9.94 -11.99 3.36
N GLN A 132 -11.13 -12.20 3.91
CA GLN A 132 -12.31 -12.64 3.18
C GLN A 132 -12.79 -11.66 2.10
N GLU A 133 -12.28 -10.42 2.09
CA GLU A 133 -12.87 -9.33 1.29
C GLU A 133 -12.24 -9.15 -0.09
N ASP A 134 -11.02 -9.65 -0.33
CA ASP A 134 -10.27 -9.29 -1.56
C ASP A 134 -10.10 -10.39 -2.61
N MET A 135 -10.16 -11.67 -2.21
CA MET A 135 -9.88 -12.78 -3.12
C MET A 135 -11.05 -13.76 -3.14
N CYS A 136 -11.89 -13.58 -4.16
CA CYS A 136 -12.96 -14.51 -4.47
C CYS A 136 -12.55 -15.49 -5.57
N GLU A 137 -13.07 -16.71 -5.49
CA GLU A 137 -12.63 -17.87 -6.28
C GLU A 137 -12.61 -17.60 -7.79
N GLU A 138 -13.62 -16.89 -8.32
CA GLU A 138 -13.66 -16.55 -9.74
C GLU A 138 -12.53 -15.59 -10.16
N ARG A 139 -12.20 -14.59 -9.33
CA ARG A 139 -11.07 -13.68 -9.59
C ARG A 139 -9.73 -14.41 -9.52
N VAL A 140 -9.60 -15.33 -8.58
CA VAL A 140 -8.40 -16.18 -8.44
C VAL A 140 -8.23 -17.07 -9.69
N ARG A 141 -9.32 -17.63 -10.19
CA ARG A 141 -9.35 -18.40 -11.44
C ARG A 141 -9.00 -17.54 -12.66
N GLU A 142 -9.50 -16.31 -12.76
CA GLU A 142 -9.17 -15.35 -13.83
C GLU A 142 -7.67 -15.01 -13.88
N GLN A 143 -6.98 -15.05 -12.73
CA GLN A 143 -5.53 -14.85 -12.66
C GLN A 143 -4.71 -16.10 -13.02
N GLY A 144 -5.38 -17.19 -13.40
CA GLY A 144 -4.76 -18.41 -13.90
C GLY A 144 -4.34 -19.40 -12.83
N VAL A 145 -4.88 -19.30 -11.62
CA VAL A 145 -4.62 -20.26 -10.54
C VAL A 145 -5.30 -21.60 -10.87
N PRO A 146 -4.56 -22.72 -10.86
CA PRO A 146 -5.14 -24.03 -11.13
C PRO A 146 -6.19 -24.43 -10.08
N GLU A 147 -7.27 -25.11 -10.52
CA GLU A 147 -8.38 -25.58 -9.67
C GLU A 147 -7.94 -26.32 -8.40
N ARG A 148 -6.85 -27.10 -8.49
CA ARG A 148 -6.34 -27.85 -7.34
C ARG A 148 -5.82 -26.97 -6.20
N PHE A 149 -5.46 -25.71 -6.46
CA PHE A 149 -5.07 -24.75 -5.43
C PHE A 149 -6.25 -23.91 -4.90
N LEU A 150 -7.41 -23.93 -5.56
CA LEU A 150 -8.59 -23.21 -5.08
C LEU A 150 -9.18 -23.86 -3.83
N GLY A 151 -9.16 -25.19 -3.76
CA GLY A 151 -9.70 -25.95 -2.63
C GLY A 151 -8.91 -25.80 -1.32
N VAL A 152 -7.63 -25.38 -1.39
CA VAL A 152 -6.78 -25.16 -0.21
C VAL A 152 -6.82 -23.72 0.30
N GLY A 153 -7.17 -22.75 -0.56
CA GLY A 153 -7.14 -21.33 -0.22
C GLY A 153 -8.34 -20.81 0.58
N ASN A 154 -9.40 -21.61 0.78
CA ASN A 154 -10.67 -21.18 1.38
C ASN A 154 -11.21 -19.87 0.76
N PHE A 155 -11.13 -19.74 -0.57
CA PHE A 155 -11.68 -18.59 -1.28
C PHE A 155 -13.20 -18.59 -1.21
N HIS A 156 -13.81 -17.41 -1.06
CA HIS A 156 -15.27 -17.25 -1.11
C HIS A 156 -15.74 -17.07 -2.55
N SER A 157 -17.00 -17.40 -2.86
CA SER A 157 -17.60 -17.05 -4.14
C SER A 157 -17.67 -15.53 -4.31
N CYS A 158 -17.39 -15.00 -5.49
CA CYS A 158 -17.54 -13.57 -5.76
C CYS A 158 -19.01 -13.20 -5.61
N GLN A 159 -19.37 -12.44 -4.57
CA GLN A 159 -20.67 -11.79 -4.54
C GLN A 159 -20.72 -10.81 -5.71
N ARG A 160 -21.51 -11.15 -6.74
CA ARG A 160 -21.88 -10.17 -7.77
C ARG A 160 -22.55 -8.99 -7.04
N PRO A 161 -22.25 -7.74 -7.41
CA PRO A 161 -23.06 -6.61 -6.99
C PRO A 161 -24.51 -6.97 -7.31
N SER A 162 -25.38 -6.99 -6.30
CA SER A 162 -26.80 -7.17 -6.55
C SER A 162 -27.25 -6.08 -7.52
N GLU A 163 -27.90 -6.48 -8.62
CA GLU A 163 -28.59 -5.53 -9.48
C GLU A 163 -29.50 -4.65 -8.60
N PRO A 164 -29.59 -3.34 -8.88
CA PRO A 164 -30.26 -2.41 -7.98
C PRO A 164 -31.74 -2.80 -7.84
N ILE A 165 -32.13 -3.24 -6.65
CA ILE A 165 -33.53 -3.36 -6.27
C ILE A 165 -34.09 -1.94 -6.21
N GLN A 166 -35.01 -1.64 -7.14
CA GLN A 166 -35.78 -0.40 -7.09
C GLN A 166 -36.63 -0.36 -5.81
N GLY A 167 -36.29 0.59 -4.94
CA GLY A 167 -37.21 1.17 -3.96
C GLY A 167 -37.24 0.48 -2.60
N ASP A 168 -36.42 0.95 -1.67
CA ASP A 168 -36.96 1.47 -0.40
C ASP A 168 -35.96 2.43 0.26
N SER A 169 -36.47 3.49 0.86
CA SER A 169 -35.70 4.57 1.47
C SER A 169 -35.33 4.25 2.92
N SER A 170 -34.08 3.86 3.17
CA SER A 170 -33.46 3.82 4.50
C SER A 170 -31.93 3.95 4.38
N PRO A 171 -31.22 4.67 5.27
CA PRO A 171 -29.81 5.00 5.07
C PRO A 171 -28.91 3.83 5.50
N GLN A 172 -28.35 3.11 4.51
CA GLN A 172 -27.23 2.18 4.70
C GLN A 172 -25.97 2.71 4.02
N ALA A 173 -24.86 2.48 4.71
CA ALA A 173 -23.52 2.99 4.43
C ALA A 173 -22.99 2.57 3.05
N ALA A 174 -22.15 3.43 2.49
CA ALA A 174 -21.54 3.28 1.18
C ALA A 174 -20.54 2.12 1.12
N PRO A 175 -20.41 1.44 -0.05
CA PRO A 175 -19.50 0.31 -0.24
C PRO A 175 -18.05 0.77 -0.46
N THR A 176 -17.11 0.05 0.15
CA THR A 176 -15.65 0.22 0.02
C THR A 176 -15.14 -0.54 -1.20
N ALA A 177 -14.31 0.12 -2.01
CA ALA A 177 -13.64 -0.45 -3.17
C ALA A 177 -12.12 -0.48 -2.94
N HIS A 178 -11.55 -1.66 -3.13
CA HIS A 178 -10.12 -1.99 -3.14
C HIS A 178 -9.46 -1.75 -4.49
N THR A 179 -8.16 -1.40 -4.46
CA THR A 179 -7.16 -1.77 -5.47
C THR A 179 -5.78 -1.94 -4.84
N ASP A 180 -5.10 -2.99 -5.32
CA ASP A 180 -3.94 -3.72 -4.79
C ASP A 180 -2.61 -2.95 -4.65
N ALA A 181 -1.98 -3.12 -3.48
CA ALA A 181 -0.53 -3.27 -3.22
C ALA A 181 -0.24 -3.54 -1.71
N GLY A 182 -1.27 -3.77 -0.89
CA GLY A 182 -1.17 -3.76 0.58
C GLY A 182 -1.10 -5.11 1.30
N TYR A 183 -1.30 -6.22 0.59
CA TYR A 183 -1.89 -7.37 1.26
C TYR A 183 -0.89 -8.32 1.95
N TYR A 184 0.41 -8.28 1.63
CA TYR A 184 1.44 -9.10 2.30
C TYR A 184 1.89 -8.63 3.68
N ARG A 185 1.43 -7.45 4.15
CA ARG A 185 1.85 -6.90 5.44
C ARG A 185 0.76 -6.90 6.52
N SER A 186 -0.44 -7.38 6.20
CA SER A 186 -1.63 -7.36 7.08
C SER A 186 -1.68 -8.45 8.16
N TRP A 187 -0.69 -9.34 8.26
CA TRP A 187 -0.70 -10.44 9.25
C TRP A 187 0.01 -10.11 10.57
N TRP A 188 0.62 -8.93 10.69
CA TRP A 188 1.36 -8.51 11.87
C TRP A 188 0.46 -7.68 12.80
N GLY A 189 -0.38 -8.41 13.55
CA GLY A 189 -1.18 -7.89 14.65
C GLY A 189 -2.43 -7.10 14.23
N HIS A 190 -3.51 -7.75 13.83
CA HIS A 190 -4.80 -7.04 13.77
C HIS A 190 -5.55 -7.19 15.11
N PRO A 191 -5.87 -6.07 15.81
CA PRO A 191 -6.79 -6.09 16.94
C PRO A 191 -8.25 -6.34 16.50
N GLU A 192 -8.54 -6.41 15.20
CA GLU A 192 -9.86 -6.76 14.66
C GLU A 192 -10.27 -8.18 15.02
N MET A 193 -9.31 -9.06 15.34
CA MET A 193 -9.56 -10.39 15.89
C MET A 193 -9.61 -10.42 17.43
N GLY A 194 -9.61 -9.26 18.10
CA GLY A 194 -9.68 -9.15 19.56
C GLY A 194 -8.42 -9.64 20.29
N VAL A 195 -7.35 -9.99 19.57
CA VAL A 195 -6.06 -10.36 20.16
C VAL A 195 -5.33 -9.09 20.60
N PRO A 196 -5.00 -8.94 21.90
CA PRO A 196 -4.24 -7.80 22.37
C PRO A 196 -2.84 -7.78 21.74
N TRP A 197 -2.38 -6.59 21.36
CA TRP A 197 -1.01 -6.37 20.95
C TRP A 197 -0.04 -6.72 22.08
N GLU A 198 0.94 -7.58 21.79
CA GLU A 198 2.09 -7.75 22.67
C GLU A 198 2.93 -6.46 22.64
N MET A 199 3.18 -5.91 23.82
CA MET A 199 3.93 -4.65 23.99
C MET A 199 5.36 -4.94 24.40
N GLY A 200 6.31 -4.33 23.70
CA GLY A 200 7.72 -4.37 24.03
C GLY A 200 8.06 -3.52 25.25
N ALA A 201 9.31 -3.60 25.70
CA ALA A 201 9.82 -2.83 26.84
C ALA A 201 9.77 -1.29 26.61
N ASN A 202 9.76 -0.86 25.36
CA ASN A 202 9.57 0.54 24.96
C ASN A 202 8.10 1.00 24.95
N GLY A 203 7.16 0.11 25.28
CA GLY A 203 5.72 0.41 25.27
C GLY A 203 5.10 0.44 23.87
N GLN A 204 5.86 0.08 22.83
CA GLN A 204 5.40 -0.04 21.45
C GLN A 204 5.06 -1.51 21.11
N PRO A 205 4.27 -1.77 20.06
CA PRO A 205 3.94 -3.15 19.66
C PRO A 205 5.19 -3.91 19.22
N VAL A 206 5.39 -5.15 19.72
CA VAL A 206 6.53 -6.01 19.38
C VAL A 206 6.55 -6.32 17.88
N LEU A 207 5.37 -6.60 17.30
CA LEU A 207 5.19 -6.87 15.87
C LEU A 207 4.99 -5.58 15.04
N GLY A 208 5.26 -4.41 15.63
CA GLY A 208 5.18 -3.13 14.94
C GLY A 208 6.41 -2.77 14.13
N ILE A 209 7.37 -3.70 14.01
CA ILE A 209 8.48 -3.67 13.06
C ILE A 209 8.36 -4.89 12.15
N ASN A 210 8.34 -4.68 10.84
CA ASN A 210 8.28 -5.77 9.86
C ASN A 210 9.66 -6.45 9.67
N PRO A 211 9.75 -7.60 8.97
CA PRO A 211 11.02 -8.29 8.73
C PRO A 211 12.10 -7.47 7.98
N ALA A 212 11.69 -6.44 7.22
CA ALA A 212 12.61 -5.50 6.58
C ALA A 212 13.13 -4.41 7.55
N GLY A 213 12.73 -4.48 8.82
CA GLY A 213 13.10 -3.53 9.86
C GLY A 213 12.37 -2.20 9.75
N GLU A 214 11.24 -2.13 9.04
CA GLU A 214 10.43 -0.91 8.91
C GLU A 214 9.31 -0.88 9.94
N VAL A 215 8.90 0.32 10.34
CA VAL A 215 7.75 0.51 11.23
C VAL A 215 6.45 0.17 10.51
N SER A 216 5.73 -0.83 11.02
CA SER A 216 4.42 -1.29 10.54
C SER A 216 3.27 -0.94 11.49
N ALA A 217 3.58 -0.75 12.79
CA ALA A 217 2.59 -0.33 13.78
C ALA A 217 3.22 0.48 14.92
N VAL A 218 2.46 1.44 15.43
CA VAL A 218 2.85 2.29 16.56
C VAL A 218 1.69 2.45 17.54
N LYS A 219 2.02 2.53 18.83
CA LYS A 219 1.10 2.94 19.89
C LYS A 219 1.22 4.44 20.13
N LEU A 220 0.11 5.14 19.96
CA LEU A 220 -0.03 6.57 20.22
C LEU A 220 -0.14 6.85 21.73
N PRO A 221 0.11 8.10 22.18
CA PRO A 221 0.02 8.47 23.59
C PRO A 221 -1.35 8.24 24.24
N ASP A 222 -2.43 8.25 23.45
CA ASP A 222 -3.80 7.96 23.91
C ASP A 222 -4.08 6.45 24.09
N GLY A 223 -3.10 5.61 23.78
CA GLY A 223 -3.18 4.15 23.87
C GLY A 223 -3.64 3.46 22.59
N THR A 224 -4.09 4.22 21.59
CA THR A 224 -4.51 3.69 20.29
C THR A 224 -3.31 3.12 19.55
N VAL A 225 -3.43 1.92 19.00
CA VAL A 225 -2.43 1.39 18.06
C VAL A 225 -2.85 1.76 16.65
N LYS A 226 -1.97 2.44 15.92
CA LYS A 226 -2.14 2.77 14.52
C LYS A 226 -1.17 1.92 13.69
N THR A 227 -1.73 1.23 12.70
CA THR A 227 -0.98 0.46 11.70
C THR A 227 -0.75 1.28 10.45
N GLU A 228 0.31 0.92 9.73
CA GLU A 228 0.59 1.46 8.41
C GLU A 228 -0.61 1.21 7.48
N GLN A 229 -0.84 2.11 6.53
CA GLN A 229 -1.96 2.03 5.60
C GLN A 229 -1.48 1.64 4.19
N TYR A 230 -2.39 1.10 3.38
CA TYR A 230 -2.09 0.61 2.04
C TYR A 230 -3.05 1.11 0.96
N PRO A 231 -3.09 2.44 0.73
CA PRO A 231 -3.90 3.02 -0.34
C PRO A 231 -3.27 2.70 -1.71
N GLY A 232 -4.03 2.17 -2.68
CA GLY A 232 -3.49 1.86 -4.02
C GLY A 232 -2.72 3.01 -4.68
N CYS A 233 -1.71 2.67 -5.50
CA CYS A 233 -0.95 3.63 -6.34
C CYS A 233 -1.73 4.00 -7.62
N ASP A 234 -3.01 4.29 -7.46
CA ASP A 234 -4.06 4.38 -8.50
C ASP A 234 -4.40 5.82 -8.93
N GLY A 235 -3.55 6.75 -8.54
CA GLY A 235 -3.74 8.18 -8.72
C GLY A 235 -4.31 8.87 -7.50
N ARG A 236 -4.91 8.22 -6.49
CA ARG A 236 -5.53 8.96 -5.36
C ARG A 236 -4.63 10.00 -4.71
N GLY A 237 -5.25 11.08 -4.25
CA GLY A 237 -4.60 12.24 -3.66
C GLY A 237 -4.38 12.09 -2.16
N ILE A 238 -3.17 12.42 -1.70
CA ILE A 238 -2.86 12.55 -0.28
C ILE A 238 -2.21 13.91 0.02
N ILE A 239 -2.39 14.40 1.24
CA ILE A 239 -1.62 15.53 1.79
C ILE A 239 -0.61 14.98 2.78
N ILE A 240 0.68 15.06 2.41
CA ILE A 240 1.77 14.76 3.34
C ILE A 240 1.98 16.00 4.22
N VAL A 241 1.54 15.90 5.47
CA VAL A 241 1.62 17.00 6.45
C VAL A 241 2.95 17.01 7.20
N ASP A 242 3.59 15.85 7.34
CA ASP A 242 4.94 15.72 7.86
C ASP A 242 5.60 14.44 7.31
N SER A 243 6.89 14.26 7.51
CA SER A 243 7.65 13.09 7.07
C SER A 243 8.63 12.67 8.14
N TYR A 244 8.38 11.52 8.76
CA TYR A 244 9.29 10.97 9.75
C TYR A 244 10.50 10.36 9.03
N ILE A 245 11.67 10.92 9.28
CA ILE A 245 12.94 10.40 8.77
C ILE A 245 13.58 9.60 9.89
N GLU A 246 13.96 8.36 9.61
CA GLU A 246 14.53 7.48 10.63
C GLU A 246 15.75 8.08 11.33
N THR A 247 15.85 7.72 12.60
CA THR A 247 16.94 8.10 13.48
C THR A 247 17.62 6.87 14.04
N ALA A 248 18.72 7.07 14.77
CA ALA A 248 19.39 5.98 15.49
C ALA A 248 18.63 5.55 16.76
N GLY A 249 17.53 6.23 17.11
CA GLY A 249 16.71 5.93 18.28
C GLY A 249 15.53 5.02 17.98
N ASP A 250 14.53 5.05 18.86
CA ASP A 250 13.28 4.32 18.69
C ASP A 250 12.41 4.97 17.60
N ASN A 251 12.40 4.35 16.41
CA ASN A 251 11.66 4.84 15.26
C ASN A 251 10.13 4.66 15.43
N GLN A 252 9.67 3.66 16.19
CA GLN A 252 8.23 3.50 16.47
C GLN A 252 7.75 4.66 17.35
N GLN A 253 8.50 4.98 18.41
CA GLN A 253 8.14 6.09 19.29
C GLN A 253 8.22 7.44 18.55
N GLY A 254 9.27 7.67 17.75
CA GLY A 254 9.41 8.91 16.99
C GLY A 254 8.26 9.14 15.99
N LEU A 255 7.82 8.07 15.30
CA LEU A 255 6.67 8.14 14.40
C LEU A 255 5.35 8.32 15.18
N ALA A 256 5.18 7.67 16.32
CA ALA A 256 4.01 7.85 17.20
C ALA A 256 3.88 9.31 17.66
N ASP A 257 4.99 9.93 18.09
CA ASP A 257 5.03 11.33 18.52
C ASP A 257 4.69 12.30 17.37
N MET A 258 5.07 11.96 16.13
CA MET A 258 4.70 12.73 14.94
C MET A 258 3.21 12.61 14.64
N LEU A 259 2.66 11.38 14.63
CA LEU A 259 1.23 11.14 14.42
C LEU A 259 0.36 11.82 15.50
N ALA A 260 0.82 11.88 16.74
CA ALA A 260 0.13 12.59 17.81
C ALA A 260 -0.03 14.10 17.55
N LYS A 261 0.86 14.72 16.76
CA LYS A 261 0.76 16.14 16.35
C LYS A 261 -0.23 16.35 15.21
N HIS A 262 -0.61 15.29 14.50
CA HIS A 262 -1.51 15.31 13.35
C HIS A 262 -2.69 14.35 13.57
N PRO A 263 -3.67 14.71 14.44
CA PRO A 263 -4.82 13.86 14.71
C PRO A 263 -5.56 13.47 13.42
N GLY A 264 -5.87 12.18 13.29
CA GLY A 264 -6.51 11.60 12.11
C GLY A 264 -5.55 11.26 10.95
N ALA A 265 -4.31 11.77 10.95
CA ALA A 265 -3.35 11.45 9.90
C ALA A 265 -2.88 10.01 10.01
N SER A 266 -2.69 9.35 8.88
CA SER A 266 -2.13 8.00 8.74
C SER A 266 -0.67 8.05 8.31
N PHE A 267 -0.02 6.90 8.24
CA PHE A 267 1.33 6.79 7.69
C PHE A 267 1.44 5.66 6.68
N LEU A 268 2.45 5.73 5.81
CA LEU A 268 2.79 4.69 4.84
C LEU A 268 4.20 4.19 5.09
N SER A 269 4.49 3.01 4.56
CA SER A 269 5.86 2.53 4.48
C SER A 269 6.73 3.43 3.59
N PRO A 270 8.05 3.37 3.77
CA PRO A 270 8.99 4.09 2.92
C PRO A 270 8.88 3.67 1.47
N GLY A 271 8.68 4.65 0.57
CA GLY A 271 8.66 4.41 -0.87
C GLY A 271 7.47 3.59 -1.34
N TYR A 272 6.39 3.54 -0.55
CA TYR A 272 5.22 2.71 -0.79
C TYR A 272 4.68 2.79 -2.24
N CYS A 273 4.59 4.01 -2.79
CA CYS A 273 4.41 4.23 -4.22
C CYS A 273 5.65 4.91 -4.81
N PRO A 274 6.02 4.66 -6.08
CA PRO A 274 7.11 5.37 -6.76
C PRO A 274 7.04 6.91 -6.69
N SER A 275 5.83 7.49 -6.64
CA SER A 275 5.62 8.95 -6.47
C SER A 275 5.91 9.47 -5.06
N LEU A 276 6.27 8.59 -4.13
CA LEU A 276 6.71 8.91 -2.78
C LEU A 276 8.21 8.67 -2.64
N ARG A 277 8.88 9.55 -1.91
CA ARG A 277 10.31 9.34 -1.60
C ARG A 277 10.42 8.27 -0.53
N GLY A 278 11.20 7.24 -0.79
CA GLY A 278 11.49 6.18 0.19
C GLY A 278 12.66 6.49 1.12
N SER A 279 13.58 7.36 0.72
CA SER A 279 14.75 7.67 1.53
C SER A 279 15.28 9.09 1.35
N LEU A 280 15.99 9.57 2.37
CA LEU A 280 16.80 10.79 2.37
C LEU A 280 18.10 10.50 3.13
N ASP A 281 19.25 10.76 2.49
CA ASP A 281 20.58 10.51 3.08
C ASP A 281 20.75 9.08 3.64
N GLY A 282 20.19 8.09 2.93
CA GLY A 282 20.22 6.67 3.33
C GLY A 282 19.25 6.28 4.46
N LYS A 283 18.47 7.23 4.99
CA LYS A 283 17.46 6.98 6.02
C LYS A 283 16.08 6.86 5.39
N ARG A 284 15.26 5.93 5.89
CA ARG A 284 13.91 5.75 5.38
C ARG A 284 12.99 6.89 5.78
N ILE A 285 12.03 7.20 4.91
CA ILE A 285 11.04 8.26 5.11
C ILE A 285 9.65 7.64 5.25
N TYR A 286 8.95 7.90 6.35
CA TYR A 286 7.55 7.55 6.53
C TYR A 286 6.70 8.81 6.35
N PRO A 287 5.92 8.92 5.27
CA PRO A 287 5.03 10.06 5.11
C PRO A 287 3.87 9.97 6.11
N VAL A 288 3.62 11.05 6.83
CA VAL A 288 2.43 11.23 7.67
C VAL A 288 1.43 12.06 6.88
N TYR A 289 0.24 11.51 6.64
CA TYR A 289 -0.65 12.03 5.61
C TYR A 289 -2.15 11.99 5.95
N TYR A 290 -2.91 12.85 5.26
CA TYR A 290 -4.36 12.76 5.15
C TYR A 290 -4.77 12.31 3.75
N ASP A 291 -5.74 11.40 3.67
CA ASP A 291 -6.27 10.90 2.41
C ASP A 291 -7.38 11.81 1.87
N MET A 292 -7.23 12.29 0.64
CA MET A 292 -8.19 13.20 -0.02
C MET A 292 -9.00 12.50 -1.13
N GLY A 293 -8.76 11.20 -1.36
CA GLY A 293 -9.37 10.42 -2.43
C GLY A 293 -9.00 10.92 -3.82
N TYR A 294 -9.85 10.63 -4.80
CA TYR A 294 -9.53 10.86 -6.22
C TYR A 294 -9.81 12.27 -6.73
N LYS A 295 -10.62 13.06 -6.01
CA LYS A 295 -11.06 14.39 -6.47
C LYS A 295 -9.95 15.42 -6.29
N TYR A 296 -9.52 16.02 -7.40
CA TYR A 296 -8.50 17.06 -7.40
C TYR A 296 -8.88 18.27 -6.52
N ALA A 297 -10.17 18.68 -6.53
CA ALA A 297 -10.66 19.76 -5.68
C ALA A 297 -10.44 19.47 -4.18
N ASN A 298 -10.81 18.27 -3.72
CA ASN A 298 -10.59 17.85 -2.32
C ASN A 298 -9.09 17.89 -1.96
N LEU A 299 -8.22 17.48 -2.89
CA LEU A 299 -6.78 17.49 -2.67
C LEU A 299 -6.27 18.93 -2.45
N CYS A 300 -6.62 19.86 -3.32
CA CYS A 300 -6.10 21.23 -3.21
C CYS A 300 -6.77 22.04 -2.09
N GLU A 301 -8.06 21.82 -1.81
CA GLU A 301 -8.72 22.37 -0.62
C GLU A 301 -8.09 21.81 0.67
N GLY A 302 -7.76 20.52 0.68
CA GLY A 302 -7.03 19.87 1.76
C GLY A 302 -5.66 20.50 1.98
N LYS A 303 -4.86 20.70 0.93
CA LYS A 303 -3.56 21.40 1.02
C LYS A 303 -3.71 22.81 1.56
N ALA A 304 -4.71 23.56 1.11
CA ALA A 304 -4.97 24.92 1.60
C ALA A 304 -5.33 24.94 3.10
N SER A 305 -5.99 23.88 3.59
CA SER A 305 -6.45 23.78 4.98
C SER A 305 -5.39 23.23 5.93
N TYR A 306 -4.67 22.18 5.52
CA TYR A 306 -3.71 21.46 6.35
C TYR A 306 -2.26 21.89 6.12
N GLY A 307 -1.97 22.59 5.03
CA GLY A 307 -0.61 22.84 4.56
C GLY A 307 0.04 21.60 3.95
N GLY A 308 1.37 21.49 4.06
CA GLY A 308 2.12 20.33 3.60
C GLY A 308 2.25 20.22 2.08
N ASN A 309 2.55 19.00 1.61
CA ASN A 309 2.76 18.69 0.20
C ASN A 309 1.65 17.78 -0.32
N ALA A 310 0.91 18.23 -1.34
CA ALA A 310 -0.05 17.38 -2.02
C ALA A 310 0.69 16.41 -2.96
N ARG A 311 0.19 15.18 -3.03
CA ARG A 311 0.73 14.12 -3.89
C ARG A 311 -0.38 13.31 -4.50
N ARG A 312 -0.16 12.83 -5.73
CA ARG A 312 -0.92 11.74 -6.34
C ARG A 312 -0.11 10.47 -6.17
N LEU A 313 -0.70 9.44 -5.59
CA LEU A 313 -0.08 8.13 -5.48
C LEU A 313 -0.06 7.50 -6.88
N SER A 314 1.11 7.15 -7.39
CA SER A 314 1.24 6.59 -8.74
C SER A 314 2.43 5.66 -8.84
N GLU A 315 2.41 4.80 -9.86
CA GLU A 315 3.52 3.91 -10.24
C GLU A 315 4.69 4.64 -10.92
N THR A 316 4.58 5.95 -11.13
CA THR A 316 5.65 6.78 -11.70
C THR A 316 6.33 7.59 -10.63
N ALA A 317 7.64 7.81 -10.77
CA ALA A 317 8.45 8.66 -9.89
C ALA A 317 8.19 10.16 -10.13
N ASP A 318 6.91 10.55 -10.13
CA ASP A 318 6.49 11.95 -10.19
C ASP A 318 6.39 12.52 -8.78
N TYR A 319 7.27 13.47 -8.48
CA TYR A 319 7.33 14.15 -7.21
C TYR A 319 6.70 15.55 -7.23
N SER A 320 5.85 15.83 -8.21
CA SER A 320 5.18 17.11 -8.33
C SER A 320 4.09 17.27 -7.29
N ASP A 321 3.93 18.51 -6.81
CA ASP A 321 2.77 18.90 -6.03
C ASP A 321 1.74 19.51 -7.00
N PRO A 322 0.59 18.86 -7.21
CA PRO A 322 -0.33 19.23 -8.28
C PRO A 322 -1.19 20.45 -7.92
N CYS A 323 -1.05 21.02 -6.72
CA CYS A 323 -1.83 22.14 -6.21
C CYS A 323 -1.00 23.43 -6.03
N LEU A 324 0.14 23.51 -6.71
CA LEU A 324 1.01 24.70 -6.78
C LEU A 324 0.56 25.72 -7.84
#